data_AF-A0AAV2I794-F1
#
_entry.id   AF-A0AAV2I794-F1
#
_cell.length_a   1.000
_cell.length_b   1.000
_cell.length_c   1.000
_cell.angle_alpha   90.00
_cell.angle_beta   90.00
_cell.angle_gamma   90.00
#
_symmetry.space_group_name_H-M   'P 1'
#
loop_
_entity.id
_entity.type
_entity.pdbx_description
1 polymer ?
#
loop_
_entity_poly.entity_id
_entity_poly.type
_entity_poly.pdbx_seq_one_letter_code
_entity_poly.pdbx_strand_id
1 'polypeptide(L)'
;MTTLSSLGLHIILLSNLTNATVSSFDPDRVHTAVMRLSSNCTSTYVRLDQYDRVELTSSVWPLHDSIIQANTSCTAHFMTGNKGQGICIHSNDLFFKRQEPRIHVKVYTSKFGPERAFNHAHSKFRNWCTPHSLVTIELSTLRDFYNQNGEYRYSFLISNVSKDGIDTHYHLDSFNQCNLSHTLKSGEEMRISGQRYPSPDRLPSNCLLHLETSSTDEYEELCILIDDYRLVDNCLSKLEVSGLNSRFWPETEYLGCNDTNSQLRSKTEMCSGAKFLTINLTRSAIDDTGMIFKATVKVKKHPFWEVISNEQSELRGLGFVKGLTFFIAAINSFAGIGAAILASMIRHPRSFWKNWAETMNATHQCTPVHYEGEYKNHDVTYPEVSTSHLEEVTEAKAY
;
A
#
# COMPACT_ATOMS: atom_id res chain seq x y z
N MET A 1 3.73 -1.06 -69.30
CA MET A 1 4.43 0.08 -68.68
C MET A 1 3.52 0.62 -67.58
N THR A 2 3.25 -0.06 -66.45
CA THR A 2 4.16 -0.60 -65.39
C THR A 2 5.18 0.46 -64.97
N THR A 3 5.38 0.87 -63.72
CA THR A 3 4.96 0.39 -62.38
C THR A 3 5.52 1.38 -61.36
N LEU A 4 4.85 1.52 -60.20
CA LEU A 4 5.40 1.73 -58.85
C LEU A 4 6.61 2.68 -58.66
N SER A 5 6.36 3.80 -57.96
CA SER A 5 7.34 4.39 -57.03
C SER A 5 6.69 4.64 -55.65
N SER A 6 6.19 3.55 -55.07
CA SER A 6 6.17 3.39 -53.60
C SER A 6 7.56 2.90 -53.17
N LEU A 7 7.92 3.12 -51.90
CA LEU A 7 9.15 2.71 -51.21
C LEU A 7 10.28 3.73 -51.27
N GLY A 8 10.28 4.64 -50.31
CA GLY A 8 11.44 5.48 -50.07
C GLY A 8 11.37 6.38 -48.86
N LEU A 9 10.59 6.07 -47.80
CA LEU A 9 10.75 6.78 -46.52
C LEU A 9 10.04 6.16 -45.31
N HIS A 10 9.68 4.87 -45.32
CA HIS A 10 9.24 4.16 -44.12
C HIS A 10 10.05 2.88 -43.97
N ILE A 11 10.69 2.75 -42.79
CA ILE A 11 11.44 1.61 -42.23
C ILE A 11 12.98 1.68 -42.46
N ILE A 12 13.71 1.53 -41.35
CA ILE A 12 15.18 1.58 -41.11
C ILE A 12 15.68 3.03 -40.89
N LEU A 13 15.60 3.59 -39.67
CA LEU A 13 16.55 3.30 -38.58
C LEU A 13 15.82 3.20 -37.23
N LEU A 14 15.11 2.08 -37.06
CA LEU A 14 15.00 1.39 -35.77
C LEU A 14 16.35 0.69 -35.53
N SER A 15 17.33 1.42 -35.02
CA SER A 15 18.55 0.86 -34.42
C SER A 15 19.28 1.94 -33.63
N ASN A 16 18.73 2.27 -32.46
CA ASN A 16 19.49 2.70 -31.29
C ASN A 16 18.66 2.37 -30.03
N LEU A 17 18.22 1.11 -29.98
CA LEU A 17 17.83 0.41 -28.76
C LEU A 17 18.92 -0.62 -28.51
N THR A 18 20.06 -0.19 -28.00
CA THR A 18 21.00 -1.06 -27.30
C THR A 18 21.63 -0.28 -26.16
N ASN A 19 21.26 -0.68 -24.94
CA ASN A 19 22.06 -0.59 -23.73
C ASN A 19 22.81 0.72 -23.50
N ALA A 20 22.12 1.72 -22.96
CA ALA A 20 22.78 2.64 -22.05
C ALA A 20 22.98 1.90 -20.72
N THR A 21 24.05 1.11 -20.67
CA THR A 21 24.67 0.63 -19.44
C THR A 21 24.90 1.81 -18.51
N VAL A 22 24.56 1.60 -17.24
CA VAL A 22 25.01 2.38 -16.10
C VAL A 22 26.50 2.68 -16.22
N SER A 23 26.89 3.93 -16.50
CA SER A 23 28.22 4.45 -16.17
C SER A 23 28.26 5.97 -16.22
N SER A 24 28.94 6.53 -15.22
CA SER A 24 29.39 7.91 -15.03
C SER A 24 28.33 8.99 -14.82
N PHE A 25 28.26 9.44 -13.56
CA PHE A 25 27.91 10.82 -13.17
C PHE A 25 28.65 11.80 -14.09
N ASP A 26 27.90 12.55 -14.90
CA ASP A 26 28.42 13.65 -15.71
C ASP A 26 28.01 14.98 -15.01
N PRO A 27 28.95 15.73 -14.41
CA PRO A 27 28.64 16.90 -13.56
C PRO A 27 28.23 18.16 -14.33
N ASP A 28 28.16 18.13 -15.67
CA ASP A 28 28.16 19.34 -16.52
C ASP A 28 26.79 19.96 -16.83
N ARG A 29 25.71 19.59 -16.14
CA ARG A 29 24.39 20.26 -16.31
C ARG A 29 23.64 20.50 -15.00
N VAL A 30 24.33 21.09 -14.02
CA VAL A 30 23.67 21.55 -12.79
C VAL A 30 23.20 22.99 -12.98
N HIS A 31 21.89 23.21 -13.11
CA HIS A 31 21.34 24.57 -13.11
C HIS A 31 21.39 25.12 -11.68
N THR A 32 21.83 26.37 -11.48
CA THR A 32 21.94 26.95 -10.14
C THR A 32 20.83 27.97 -9.89
N ALA A 33 19.91 27.65 -8.97
CA ALA A 33 18.89 28.56 -8.49
C ALA A 33 19.35 29.22 -7.18
N VAL A 34 19.41 30.54 -7.13
CA VAL A 34 19.86 31.27 -5.94
C VAL A 34 18.67 31.98 -5.28
N MET A 35 18.43 31.70 -4.00
CA MET A 35 17.47 32.46 -3.17
C MET A 35 18.25 33.34 -2.20
N ARG A 36 17.79 34.58 -1.98
CA ARG A 36 18.47 35.55 -1.11
C ARG A 36 17.53 36.05 -0.02
N LEU A 37 17.89 35.92 1.27
CA LEU A 37 17.18 36.64 2.34
C LEU A 37 17.46 38.14 2.22
N SER A 38 16.45 38.90 1.80
CA SER A 38 16.51 40.36 1.72
C SER A 38 15.11 40.94 1.97
N SER A 39 15.03 42.24 2.24
CA SER A 39 13.74 42.94 2.41
C SER A 39 12.85 42.86 1.16
N ASN A 40 13.42 42.54 -0.01
CA ASN A 40 12.74 42.46 -1.31
C ASN A 40 12.81 41.04 -1.90
N CYS A 41 12.43 40.03 -1.12
CA CYS A 41 12.37 38.66 -1.63
C CYS A 41 11.25 38.49 -2.67
N THR A 42 11.62 38.02 -3.86
CA THR A 42 10.67 37.59 -4.89
C THR A 42 10.54 36.07 -4.89
N SER A 43 9.32 35.57 -5.15
CA SER A 43 9.13 34.13 -5.33
C SER A 43 9.73 33.66 -6.66
N THR A 44 10.57 32.63 -6.62
CA THR A 44 11.19 32.06 -7.82
C THR A 44 10.46 30.80 -8.26
N TYR A 45 10.24 30.63 -9.56
CA TYR A 45 9.69 29.40 -10.13
C TYR A 45 10.75 28.70 -10.97
N VAL A 46 10.99 27.42 -10.70
CA VAL A 46 12.02 26.61 -11.34
C VAL A 46 11.39 25.33 -11.86
N ARG A 47 11.62 25.03 -13.14
CA ARG A 47 11.22 23.76 -13.76
C ARG A 47 12.41 22.81 -13.76
N LEU A 48 12.23 21.66 -13.11
CA LEU A 48 13.27 20.64 -12.99
C LEU A 48 13.38 19.84 -14.29
N ASP A 49 14.58 19.87 -14.89
CA ASP A 49 14.91 19.08 -16.08
C ASP A 49 15.67 17.78 -15.72
N GLN A 50 16.81 17.90 -15.02
CA GLN A 50 17.60 16.75 -14.51
C GLN A 50 18.11 17.01 -13.08
N TYR A 51 18.95 18.03 -12.90
CA TYR A 51 19.54 18.39 -11.61
C TYR A 51 19.64 19.90 -11.46
N ASP A 52 19.05 20.43 -10.40
CA ASP A 52 19.11 21.84 -10.05
C ASP A 52 19.74 21.99 -8.66
N ARG A 53 20.80 22.77 -8.55
CA ARG A 53 21.37 23.17 -7.26
C ARG A 53 20.68 24.42 -6.77
N VAL A 54 20.16 24.36 -5.56
CA VAL A 54 19.56 25.51 -4.90
C VAL A 54 20.53 26.04 -3.87
N GLU A 55 20.88 27.30 -4.02
CA GLU A 55 21.75 28.02 -3.11
C GLU A 55 20.96 29.12 -2.39
N LEU A 56 20.67 28.88 -1.12
CA LEU A 56 20.08 29.87 -0.24
C LEU A 56 21.21 30.71 0.33
N THR A 57 21.22 32.00 0.06
CA THR A 57 22.23 32.95 0.54
C THR A 57 21.55 34.04 1.33
N SER A 58 22.27 34.65 2.28
CA SER A 58 21.76 35.82 3.01
C SER A 58 22.37 37.13 2.49
N SER A 59 23.46 37.09 1.72
CA SER A 59 24.16 38.29 1.27
C SER A 59 23.47 38.94 0.07
N VAL A 60 23.09 40.21 0.23
CA VAL A 60 22.92 41.14 -0.88
C VAL A 60 24.28 41.73 -1.16
N TRP A 61 24.79 41.60 -2.38
CA TRP A 61 25.88 42.43 -2.84
C TRP A 61 25.28 43.75 -3.35
N PRO A 62 25.77 44.93 -2.93
CA PRO A 62 26.91 45.16 -2.06
C PRO A 62 26.60 44.91 -0.57
N LEU A 63 27.62 44.47 0.17
CA LEU A 63 27.57 44.22 1.61
C LEU A 63 27.23 45.52 2.35
N HIS A 64 25.97 45.72 2.67
CA HIS A 64 25.56 46.67 3.69
C HIS A 64 25.21 45.88 4.93
N ASP A 65 25.69 46.38 6.07
CA ASP A 65 25.28 46.01 7.41
C ASP A 65 23.75 46.11 7.52
N SER A 66 23.08 45.06 7.07
CA SER A 66 21.65 45.01 6.90
C SER A 66 21.10 44.07 7.95
N ILE A 67 20.33 44.64 8.87
CA ILE A 67 19.52 43.88 9.81
C ILE A 67 18.42 43.25 8.97
N ILE A 68 18.42 41.91 8.89
CA ILE A 68 17.29 41.18 8.33
C ILE A 68 16.26 41.07 9.44
N GLN A 69 15.09 41.66 9.21
CA GLN A 69 14.00 41.67 10.19
C GLN A 69 13.48 40.26 10.47
N ALA A 70 12.98 40.05 11.68
CA ALA A 70 12.22 38.87 12.07
C ALA A 70 11.05 38.66 11.12
N ASN A 71 10.70 37.39 10.88
CA ASN A 71 9.60 36.97 10.03
C ASN A 71 9.78 37.35 8.55
N THR A 72 11.01 37.58 8.10
CA THR A 72 11.30 37.69 6.66
C THR A 72 11.25 36.27 6.07
N SER A 73 10.43 36.06 5.03
CA SER A 73 10.27 34.79 4.34
C SER A 73 10.50 34.91 2.83
N CYS A 74 11.23 33.98 2.25
CA CYS A 74 11.52 33.93 0.81
C CYS A 74 11.20 32.54 0.28
N THR A 75 10.48 32.43 -0.84
CA THR A 75 9.99 31.16 -1.37
C THR A 75 10.55 30.85 -2.75
N ALA A 76 10.76 29.57 -3.04
CA ALA A 76 10.97 29.08 -4.40
C ALA A 76 10.12 27.83 -4.64
N HIS A 77 9.56 27.73 -5.83
CA HIS A 77 8.69 26.65 -6.27
C HIS A 77 9.40 25.83 -7.34
N PHE A 78 9.63 24.55 -7.05
CA PHE A 78 10.25 23.58 -7.94
C PHE A 78 9.18 22.66 -8.49
N MET A 79 9.11 22.57 -9.82
CA MET A 79 8.09 21.78 -10.51
C MET A 79 8.74 20.79 -11.48
N THR A 80 8.33 19.53 -11.45
CA THR A 80 8.78 18.53 -12.44
C THR A 80 8.14 18.78 -13.79
N GLY A 81 8.88 18.50 -14.87
CA GLY A 81 8.35 18.60 -16.23
C GLY A 81 7.35 17.49 -16.60
N ASN A 82 7.33 16.36 -15.88
CA ASN A 82 6.59 15.15 -16.25
C ASN A 82 5.69 14.62 -15.12
N LYS A 83 4.48 14.16 -15.48
CA LYS A 83 3.47 13.64 -14.53
C LYS A 83 3.89 12.38 -13.76
N GLY A 84 4.78 11.56 -14.32
CA GLY A 84 5.33 10.35 -13.70
C GLY A 84 6.54 10.58 -12.80
N GLN A 85 6.95 11.85 -12.61
CA GLN A 85 8.12 12.19 -11.82
C GLN A 85 7.74 12.86 -10.49
N GLY A 86 8.49 12.53 -9.44
CA GLY A 86 8.54 13.23 -8.18
C GLY A 86 9.83 14.05 -8.03
N ILE A 87 10.04 14.60 -6.84
CA ILE A 87 11.16 15.49 -6.52
C ILE A 87 11.96 14.90 -5.36
N CYS A 88 13.29 14.86 -5.48
CA CYS A 88 14.20 14.55 -4.38
C CYS A 88 15.08 15.76 -4.04
N ILE A 89 15.34 15.95 -2.75
CA ILE A 89 16.24 16.97 -2.19
C ILE A 89 17.39 16.25 -1.48
N HIS A 90 18.62 16.49 -1.94
CA HIS A 90 19.85 15.92 -1.42
C HIS A 90 20.66 16.98 -0.67
N SER A 91 21.16 16.63 0.51
CA SER A 91 21.71 17.57 1.50
C SER A 91 23.23 17.79 1.42
N ASN A 92 23.92 17.23 0.42
CA ASN A 92 25.36 16.96 0.51
C ASN A 92 26.27 18.19 0.77
N ASP A 93 25.75 19.43 0.66
CA ASP A 93 26.50 20.68 0.88
C ASP A 93 25.88 21.63 1.93
N LEU A 94 25.41 21.09 3.06
CA LEU A 94 24.96 21.93 4.17
C LEU A 94 26.17 22.48 4.96
N PHE A 95 26.65 23.68 4.59
CA PHE A 95 27.68 24.39 5.34
C PHE A 95 27.09 25.50 6.21
N PHE A 96 27.10 25.32 7.53
CA PHE A 96 26.75 26.37 8.49
C PHE A 96 28.03 27.01 9.00
N LYS A 97 28.33 28.25 8.60
CA LYS A 97 29.52 28.95 9.10
C LYS A 97 29.40 29.36 10.57
N ARG A 98 28.18 29.53 11.09
CA ARG A 98 27.88 29.75 12.52
C ARG A 98 26.73 28.87 13.01
N GLN A 99 26.80 28.47 14.27
CA GLN A 99 25.74 27.74 14.97
C GLN A 99 24.59 28.69 15.36
N GLU A 100 23.84 29.20 14.38
CA GLU A 100 22.66 30.02 14.67
C GLU A 100 21.36 29.25 14.38
N PRO A 101 20.53 28.95 15.41
CA PRO A 101 19.27 28.21 15.24
C PRO A 101 18.14 29.06 14.64
N ARG A 102 18.43 30.30 14.21
CA ARG A 102 17.43 31.35 13.94
C ARG A 102 16.89 31.33 12.51
N ILE A 103 17.55 30.61 11.60
CA ILE A 103 17.14 30.45 10.20
C ILE A 103 16.52 29.08 10.02
N HIS A 104 15.33 29.05 9.42
CA HIS A 104 14.58 27.84 9.13
C HIS A 104 14.37 27.71 7.62
N VAL A 105 14.75 26.55 7.08
CA VAL A 105 14.38 26.14 5.74
C VAL A 105 13.20 25.18 5.87
N LYS A 106 12.05 25.52 5.31
CA LYS A 106 10.84 24.73 5.35
C LYS A 106 10.50 24.24 3.94
N VAL A 107 10.09 23.00 3.81
CA VAL A 107 9.73 22.38 2.53
C VAL A 107 8.28 21.99 2.58
N TYR A 108 7.51 22.45 1.60
CA TYR A 108 6.08 22.25 1.50
C TYR A 108 5.74 21.52 0.20
N THR A 109 4.88 20.52 0.29
CA THR A 109 4.19 19.92 -0.86
C THR A 109 2.72 20.33 -0.90
N SER A 110 2.24 20.97 0.17
CA SER A 110 0.86 21.36 0.37
C SER A 110 0.73 22.65 1.17
N LYS A 111 -0.50 23.19 1.22
CA LYS A 111 -0.84 24.38 2.01
C LYS A 111 -0.96 24.13 3.51
N PHE A 112 -0.95 22.88 3.96
CA PHE A 112 -1.31 22.51 5.32
C PHE A 112 -0.13 22.40 6.29
N GLY A 113 1.08 22.70 5.81
CA GLY A 113 2.26 22.75 6.65
C GLY A 113 3.50 22.24 5.91
N PRO A 114 4.68 22.50 6.48
CA PRO A 114 5.91 21.99 5.93
C PRO A 114 6.00 20.48 6.14
N GLU A 115 6.28 19.73 5.08
CA GLU A 115 6.61 18.31 5.15
C GLU A 115 7.94 18.07 5.86
N ARG A 116 8.86 19.04 5.75
CA ARG A 116 10.16 19.04 6.42
C ARG A 116 10.54 20.45 6.81
N ALA A 117 11.24 20.61 7.93
CA ALA A 117 12.03 21.80 8.17
C ALA A 117 13.43 21.46 8.66
N PHE A 118 14.36 22.34 8.30
CA PHE A 118 15.76 22.23 8.57
C PHE A 118 16.22 23.50 9.28
N ASN A 119 17.07 23.31 10.28
CA ASN A 119 17.86 24.37 10.88
C ASN A 119 19.25 23.79 11.21
N HIS A 120 20.12 24.61 11.79
CA HIS A 120 21.46 24.17 12.18
C HIS A 120 21.45 22.89 13.06
N ALA A 121 20.53 22.83 14.02
CA ALA A 121 20.41 21.71 14.95
C ALA A 121 19.84 20.42 14.30
N HIS A 122 19.08 20.54 13.22
CA HIS A 122 18.39 19.43 12.53
C HIS A 122 18.95 19.20 11.11
N SER A 123 20.23 19.49 10.90
CA SER A 123 20.93 19.41 9.61
C SER A 123 21.18 18.01 9.06
N LYS A 124 20.85 16.95 9.82
CA LYS A 124 21.09 15.55 9.44
C LYS A 124 19.93 14.97 8.61
N PHE A 125 19.70 15.49 7.41
CA PHE A 125 19.03 14.69 6.38
C PHE A 125 20.09 14.31 5.34
N ARG A 126 19.96 13.15 4.69
CA ARG A 126 20.83 12.75 3.55
C ARG A 126 20.12 12.96 2.23
N ASN A 127 18.87 12.50 2.17
CA ASN A 127 17.99 12.63 1.03
C ASN A 127 16.54 12.64 1.55
N TRP A 128 15.67 13.41 0.90
CA TRP A 128 14.23 13.36 1.08
C TRP A 128 13.55 13.45 -0.29
N CYS A 129 12.65 12.52 -0.57
CA CYS A 129 11.94 12.44 -1.84
C CYS A 129 10.43 12.51 -1.61
N THR A 130 9.72 13.03 -2.61
CA THR A 130 8.26 13.11 -2.60
C THR A 130 7.68 12.79 -3.97
N PRO A 131 6.56 12.06 -4.06
CA PRO A 131 5.87 11.80 -5.33
C PRO A 131 5.13 13.04 -5.86
N HIS A 132 5.10 14.15 -5.12
CA HIS A 132 4.52 15.40 -5.59
C HIS A 132 5.38 16.03 -6.70
N SER A 133 4.72 16.55 -7.73
CA SER A 133 5.37 17.22 -8.86
C SER A 133 5.71 18.68 -8.57
N LEU A 134 5.27 19.23 -7.44
CA LEU A 134 5.52 20.60 -7.01
C LEU A 134 5.98 20.59 -5.55
N VAL A 135 7.12 21.22 -5.30
CA VAL A 135 7.66 21.45 -3.97
C VAL A 135 7.96 22.93 -3.81
N THR A 136 7.54 23.51 -2.70
CA THR A 136 7.87 24.88 -2.32
C THR A 136 8.89 24.85 -1.20
N ILE A 137 9.99 25.56 -1.36
CA ILE A 137 10.99 25.74 -0.32
C ILE A 137 10.89 27.18 0.17
N GLU A 138 10.67 27.33 1.46
CA GLU A 138 10.62 28.61 2.15
C GLU A 138 11.84 28.74 3.05
N LEU A 139 12.48 29.89 2.96
CA LEU A 139 13.55 30.31 3.84
C LEU A 139 13.02 31.42 4.73
N SER A 140 12.98 31.18 6.04
CA SER A 140 12.36 32.08 7.02
C SER A 140 13.30 32.37 8.19
N THR A 141 13.10 33.53 8.82
CA THR A 141 13.89 34.00 9.97
C THR A 141 12.95 34.21 11.16
N LEU A 142 13.30 33.68 12.33
CA LEU A 142 12.44 33.82 13.52
C LEU A 142 12.70 35.10 14.32
N ARG A 143 13.90 35.67 14.20
CA ARG A 143 14.33 36.87 14.92
C ARG A 143 15.22 37.70 14.01
N ASP A 144 15.35 38.97 14.38
CA ASP A 144 16.34 39.84 13.78
C ASP A 144 17.72 39.19 13.90
N PHE A 145 18.45 39.18 12.80
CA PHE A 145 19.84 38.75 12.80
C PHE A 145 20.67 39.67 11.93
N TYR A 146 21.93 39.80 12.31
CA TYR A 146 22.88 40.66 11.62
C TYR A 146 23.65 39.81 10.63
N ASN A 147 23.52 40.11 9.35
CA ASN A 147 24.29 39.41 8.33
C ASN A 147 25.67 40.05 8.18
N GLN A 148 26.59 39.73 9.10
CA GLN A 148 28.00 40.11 8.93
C GLN A 148 28.64 39.16 7.92
N ASN A 149 29.20 39.68 6.83
CA ASN A 149 30.08 38.96 5.88
C ASN A 149 29.48 37.78 5.09
N GLY A 150 28.15 37.71 4.91
CA GLY A 150 27.54 36.68 4.06
C GLY A 150 27.74 35.25 4.59
N GLU A 151 27.74 35.09 5.91
CA GLU A 151 28.14 33.85 6.58
C GLU A 151 27.09 32.73 6.53
N TYR A 152 25.89 33.00 5.99
CA TYR A 152 24.84 31.99 5.86
C TYR A 152 24.62 31.63 4.39
N ARG A 153 25.06 30.42 4.01
CA ARG A 153 24.81 29.78 2.71
C ARG A 153 24.34 28.34 2.93
N TYR A 154 23.16 28.00 2.43
CA TYR A 154 22.69 26.61 2.36
C TYR A 154 22.67 26.17 0.92
N SER A 155 23.25 25.01 0.62
CA SER A 155 23.20 24.42 -0.70
C SER A 155 22.59 23.02 -0.61
N PHE A 156 21.62 22.75 -1.46
CA PHE A 156 21.09 21.41 -1.66
C PHE A 156 20.86 21.15 -3.15
N LEU A 157 20.93 19.89 -3.53
CA LEU A 157 20.66 19.46 -4.89
C LEU A 157 19.21 18.98 -4.96
N ILE A 158 18.46 19.47 -5.93
CA ILE A 158 17.12 19.01 -6.26
C ILE A 158 17.18 18.24 -7.58
N SER A 159 16.56 17.07 -7.64
CA SER A 159 16.47 16.28 -8.85
C SER A 159 15.04 15.77 -9.07
N ASN A 160 14.66 15.58 -10.33
CA ASN A 160 13.48 14.78 -10.64
C ASN A 160 13.81 13.29 -10.53
N VAL A 161 12.85 12.49 -10.07
CA VAL A 161 12.99 11.03 -9.96
C VAL A 161 11.70 10.35 -10.41
N SER A 162 11.79 9.10 -10.86
CA SER A 162 10.58 8.31 -11.13
C SER A 162 9.80 8.10 -9.84
N LYS A 163 8.47 8.27 -9.87
CA LYS A 163 7.60 8.01 -8.71
C LYS A 163 7.72 6.58 -8.19
N ASP A 164 7.93 5.61 -9.09
CA ASP A 164 8.05 4.19 -8.73
C ASP A 164 9.31 3.88 -7.91
N GLY A 165 10.33 4.76 -7.97
CA GLY A 165 11.57 4.63 -7.21
C GLY A 165 11.57 5.43 -5.89
N ILE A 166 10.44 6.02 -5.50
CA ILE A 166 10.31 6.78 -4.25
C ILE A 166 9.65 5.90 -3.21
N ASP A 167 10.35 5.64 -2.10
CA ASP A 167 9.78 4.95 -0.95
C ASP A 167 8.46 5.61 -0.54
N THR A 168 7.40 4.82 -0.46
CA THR A 168 6.09 5.31 -0.06
C THR A 168 6.09 5.57 1.44
N HIS A 169 5.91 6.83 1.81
CA HIS A 169 5.79 7.25 3.21
C HIS A 169 4.51 8.06 3.39
N TYR A 170 3.63 7.55 4.25
CA TYR A 170 2.39 8.19 4.66
C TYR A 170 2.52 8.85 6.03
N HIS A 171 2.03 10.07 6.10
CA HIS A 171 2.01 10.91 7.29
C HIS A 171 0.55 11.09 7.71
N LEU A 172 0.12 10.40 8.77
CA LEU A 172 -1.26 10.46 9.28
C LEU A 172 -1.58 11.78 9.99
N ASP A 173 -0.62 12.69 10.08
CA ASP A 173 -0.75 14.08 10.50
C ASP A 173 -0.85 15.05 9.30
N SER A 174 -0.98 14.53 8.08
CA SER A 174 -1.15 15.32 6.85
C SER A 174 -2.59 15.25 6.34
N PHE A 175 -3.28 16.40 6.25
CA PHE A 175 -4.61 16.47 5.64
C PHE A 175 -4.68 15.92 4.22
N ASN A 176 -3.58 16.00 3.46
CA ASN A 176 -3.51 15.48 2.10
C ASN A 176 -3.34 13.97 2.03
N GLN A 177 -2.81 13.34 3.08
CA GLN A 177 -2.54 11.91 3.12
C GLN A 177 -3.53 11.16 4.03
N CYS A 178 -4.65 11.82 4.30
CA CYS A 178 -5.68 11.40 5.22
C CYS A 178 -6.93 10.97 4.47
N ASN A 179 -7.62 9.93 4.97
CA ASN A 179 -8.80 9.33 4.35
C ASN A 179 -8.51 8.85 2.91
N LEU A 180 -7.42 8.11 2.76
CA LEU A 180 -6.98 7.55 1.49
C LEU A 180 -7.01 6.02 1.51
N SER A 181 -7.14 5.44 0.31
CA SER A 181 -6.93 4.02 0.07
C SER A 181 -5.68 3.81 -0.76
N HIS A 182 -4.88 2.81 -0.41
CA HIS A 182 -3.66 2.47 -1.14
C HIS A 182 -3.51 0.96 -1.32
N THR A 183 -3.09 0.57 -2.52
CA THR A 183 -2.91 -0.82 -2.91
C THR A 183 -1.42 -1.14 -3.02
N LEU A 184 -0.92 -2.06 -2.19
CA LEU A 184 0.47 -2.52 -2.25
C LEU A 184 0.61 -3.78 -3.10
N LYS A 185 1.70 -3.84 -3.87
CA LYS A 185 2.10 -5.03 -4.65
C LYS A 185 2.82 -6.05 -3.77
N SER A 186 2.94 -7.28 -4.26
CA SER A 186 3.74 -8.32 -3.61
C SER A 186 5.19 -7.86 -3.39
N GLY A 187 5.68 -8.02 -2.16
CA GLY A 187 7.02 -7.60 -1.74
C GLY A 187 7.21 -6.09 -1.55
N GLU A 188 6.17 -5.27 -1.75
CA GLU A 188 6.24 -3.83 -1.53
C GLU A 188 6.19 -3.49 -0.03
N GLU A 189 6.93 -2.45 0.35
CA GLU A 189 7.01 -1.92 1.71
C GLU A 189 6.62 -0.44 1.70
N MET A 190 5.86 -0.05 2.71
CA MET A 190 5.41 1.31 2.98
C MET A 190 5.73 1.69 4.42
N ARG A 191 6.09 2.95 4.62
CA ARG A 191 6.29 3.52 5.96
C ARG A 191 5.14 4.44 6.33
N ILE A 192 4.74 4.42 7.59
CA ILE A 192 3.64 5.23 8.12
C ILE A 192 4.14 5.93 9.37
N SER A 193 3.81 7.21 9.55
CA SER A 193 4.13 7.94 10.77
C SER A 193 2.98 8.82 11.26
N GLY A 194 2.92 8.99 12.58
CA GLY A 194 1.85 9.72 13.28
C GLY A 194 2.13 11.20 13.54
N GLN A 195 3.37 11.67 13.36
CA GLN A 195 3.76 13.06 13.57
C GLN A 195 5.03 13.40 12.77
N ARG A 196 4.98 14.48 12.00
CA ARG A 196 6.11 15.06 11.27
C ARG A 196 6.85 16.06 12.16
N TYR A 197 8.10 16.31 11.78
CA TYR A 197 8.88 17.40 12.35
C TYR A 197 9.25 18.41 11.26
N PRO A 198 8.94 19.70 11.46
CA PRO A 198 8.16 20.27 12.57
C PRO A 198 6.69 19.85 12.44
N SER A 199 5.98 19.87 13.56
CA SER A 199 4.56 19.54 13.56
C SER A 199 3.78 20.67 12.89
N PRO A 200 2.78 20.36 12.04
CA PRO A 200 1.91 21.37 11.45
C PRO A 200 1.08 22.12 12.50
N ASP A 201 0.80 23.41 12.28
CA ASP A 201 0.00 24.26 13.19
C ASP A 201 -1.44 23.75 13.40
N ARG A 202 -1.93 22.89 12.49
CA ARG A 202 -3.23 22.23 12.60
C ARG A 202 -3.11 20.79 12.15
N LEU A 203 -3.64 19.88 12.97
CA LEU A 203 -3.69 18.46 12.69
C LEU A 203 -5.12 17.98 12.43
N PRO A 204 -5.32 16.98 11.55
CA PRO A 204 -6.62 16.33 11.44
C PRO A 204 -6.93 15.57 12.74
N SER A 205 -8.15 15.77 13.27
CA SER A 205 -8.63 15.11 14.48
C SER A 205 -8.79 13.60 14.32
N ASN A 206 -9.13 13.15 13.11
CA ASN A 206 -9.18 11.74 12.76
C ASN A 206 -8.49 11.57 11.41
N CYS A 207 -7.63 10.55 11.31
CA CYS A 207 -7.00 10.18 10.08
C CYS A 207 -7.01 8.70 9.77
N LEU A 208 -7.71 8.36 8.69
CA LEU A 208 -7.95 7.00 8.26
C LEU A 208 -7.11 6.65 7.01
N LEU A 209 -6.46 5.50 7.03
CA LEU A 209 -5.73 4.95 5.89
C LEU A 209 -6.18 3.51 5.66
N HIS A 210 -6.76 3.25 4.50
CA HIS A 210 -7.12 1.92 4.05
C HIS A 210 -6.00 1.35 3.19
N LEU A 211 -5.55 0.14 3.54
CA LEU A 211 -4.53 -0.58 2.82
C LEU A 211 -5.11 -1.88 2.30
N GLU A 212 -4.84 -2.17 1.04
CA GLU A 212 -5.18 -3.43 0.39
C GLU A 212 -3.96 -3.98 -0.36
N THR A 213 -3.93 -5.28 -0.63
CA THR A 213 -2.88 -5.87 -1.47
C THR A 213 -3.45 -6.39 -2.78
N SER A 214 -2.73 -6.14 -3.88
CA SER A 214 -3.04 -6.70 -5.20
C SER A 214 -2.44 -8.10 -5.40
N SER A 215 -1.87 -8.72 -4.36
CA SER A 215 -1.23 -10.04 -4.49
C SER A 215 -2.26 -11.14 -4.75
N THR A 216 -1.97 -11.98 -5.73
CA THR A 216 -2.75 -13.18 -6.05
C THR A 216 -2.38 -14.38 -5.18
N ASP A 217 -1.24 -14.36 -4.47
CA ASP A 217 -0.83 -15.45 -3.58
C ASP A 217 -1.79 -15.53 -2.39
N GLU A 218 -2.31 -16.73 -2.09
CA GLU A 218 -3.28 -16.97 -1.02
C GLU A 218 -2.67 -16.74 0.38
N TYR A 219 -1.35 -16.85 0.52
CA TYR A 219 -0.64 -16.69 1.80
C TYR A 219 -0.03 -15.30 1.99
N GLU A 220 -0.04 -14.44 0.97
CA GLU A 220 0.44 -13.07 1.11
C GLU A 220 -0.63 -12.17 1.72
N GLU A 221 -0.27 -11.57 2.85
CA GLU A 221 -1.10 -10.67 3.64
C GLU A 221 -0.37 -9.34 3.84
N LEU A 222 -1.14 -8.32 4.23
CA LEU A 222 -0.57 -7.07 4.71
C LEU A 222 -0.16 -7.25 6.16
N CYS A 223 1.12 -7.01 6.45
CA CYS A 223 1.65 -7.09 7.80
C CYS A 223 2.14 -5.72 8.26
N ILE A 224 1.74 -5.31 9.46
CA ILE A 224 2.16 -4.07 10.10
C ILE A 224 3.12 -4.36 11.26
N LEU A 225 4.15 -3.53 11.38
CA LEU A 225 5.10 -3.53 12.48
C LEU A 225 5.29 -2.09 12.98
N ILE A 226 5.17 -1.86 14.28
CA ILE A 226 5.54 -0.57 14.89
C ILE A 226 7.05 -0.59 15.19
N ASP A 227 7.81 0.24 14.48
CA ASP A 227 9.28 0.32 14.59
C ASP A 227 9.72 1.11 15.83
N ASP A 228 9.10 2.28 16.00
CA ASP A 228 9.41 3.25 17.04
C ASP A 228 8.12 3.93 17.49
N TYR A 229 8.07 4.23 18.78
CA TYR A 229 6.92 4.81 19.44
C TYR A 229 7.37 5.64 20.63
N ARG A 230 6.86 6.88 20.72
CA ARG A 230 7.15 7.82 21.80
C ARG A 230 5.90 8.59 22.16
N LEU A 231 5.77 8.84 23.45
CA LEU A 231 4.67 9.61 24.02
C LEU A 231 5.17 10.97 24.46
N VAL A 232 4.38 11.99 24.15
CA VAL A 232 4.51 13.33 24.73
C VAL A 232 3.57 13.41 25.94
N ASP A 233 3.93 14.18 26.95
CA ASP A 233 3.12 14.34 28.18
C ASP A 233 1.68 14.78 27.85
N ASN A 234 0.70 14.26 28.60
CA ASN A 234 -0.74 14.49 28.39
C ASN A 234 -1.29 14.04 27.02
N CYS A 235 -0.70 13.01 26.44
CA CYS A 235 -1.16 12.44 25.18
C CYS A 235 -2.58 11.86 25.30
N LEU A 236 -3.44 12.27 24.38
CA LEU A 236 -4.84 11.82 24.22
C LEU A 236 -5.10 11.30 22.79
N SER A 237 -4.04 10.88 22.10
CA SER A 237 -4.11 10.25 20.79
C SER A 237 -4.36 8.75 20.92
N LYS A 238 -5.00 8.16 19.90
CA LYS A 238 -5.25 6.73 19.79
C LYS A 238 -4.99 6.29 18.36
N LEU A 239 -4.15 5.29 18.19
CA LEU A 239 -3.99 4.56 16.92
C LEU A 239 -4.79 3.27 17.02
N GLU A 240 -5.61 3.01 16.03
CA GLU A 240 -6.42 1.82 15.87
C GLU A 240 -5.98 1.13 14.58
N VAL A 241 -5.71 -0.17 14.68
CA VAL A 241 -5.37 -1.03 13.55
C VAL A 241 -6.43 -2.13 13.50
N SER A 242 -7.19 -2.19 12.41
CA SER A 242 -8.28 -3.15 12.21
C SER A 242 -8.09 -3.95 10.93
N GLY A 243 -8.79 -5.09 10.82
CA GLY A 243 -8.63 -6.05 9.72
C GLY A 243 -7.57 -7.12 9.99
N LEU A 244 -7.12 -7.23 11.24
CA LEU A 244 -6.14 -8.22 11.68
C LEU A 244 -6.74 -9.63 11.67
N ASN A 245 -5.87 -10.64 11.49
CA ASN A 245 -6.30 -12.03 11.48
C ASN A 245 -6.76 -12.50 12.87
N SER A 246 -8.07 -12.66 13.04
CA SER A 246 -8.73 -13.02 14.31
C SER A 246 -8.27 -14.35 14.91
N ARG A 247 -7.65 -15.21 14.10
CA ARG A 247 -7.10 -16.49 14.56
C ARG A 247 -5.88 -16.33 15.46
N PHE A 248 -5.06 -15.30 15.23
CA PHE A 248 -3.79 -15.09 15.93
C PHE A 248 -3.77 -13.81 16.75
N TRP A 249 -4.57 -12.82 16.37
CA TRP A 249 -4.63 -11.50 17.00
C TRP A 249 -6.08 -11.06 17.19
N PRO A 250 -6.35 -10.08 18.07
CA PRO A 250 -7.64 -9.41 18.08
C PRO A 250 -7.95 -8.79 16.70
N GLU A 251 -9.21 -8.83 16.25
CA GLU A 251 -9.62 -8.22 14.96
C GLU A 251 -9.24 -6.74 14.85
N THR A 252 -9.21 -6.06 15.99
CA THR A 252 -8.78 -4.67 16.13
C THR A 252 -7.86 -4.53 17.33
N GLU A 253 -6.72 -3.87 17.11
CA GLU A 253 -5.72 -3.59 18.13
C GLU A 253 -5.56 -2.08 18.29
N TYR A 254 -5.39 -1.65 19.54
CA TYR A 254 -5.32 -0.25 19.90
C TYR A 254 -3.97 0.08 20.50
N LEU A 255 -3.44 1.24 20.11
CA LEU A 255 -2.28 1.85 20.73
C LEU A 255 -2.68 3.24 21.19
N GLY A 256 -3.10 3.32 22.46
CA GLY A 256 -3.38 4.58 23.15
C GLY A 256 -2.17 5.06 23.96
N CYS A 257 -2.22 6.31 24.41
CA CYS A 257 -1.14 6.88 25.23
C CYS A 257 -1.04 6.26 26.63
N ASN A 258 -2.15 5.78 27.18
CA ASN A 258 -2.21 5.12 28.49
C ASN A 258 -2.28 3.59 28.37
N ASP A 259 -2.09 3.04 27.17
CA ASP A 259 -2.23 1.61 26.95
C ASP A 259 -0.90 0.90 27.21
N THR A 260 -0.86 0.07 28.26
CA THR A 260 0.32 -0.73 28.59
C THR A 260 0.32 -2.12 27.97
N ASN A 261 -0.85 -2.61 27.54
CA ASN A 261 -1.04 -4.03 27.19
C ASN A 261 -1.15 -4.26 25.68
N SER A 262 -1.14 -3.19 24.89
CA SER A 262 -1.16 -3.26 23.44
C SER A 262 -0.02 -4.11 22.85
N GLN A 263 -0.38 -5.09 22.00
CA GLN A 263 0.57 -5.88 21.21
C GLN A 263 1.29 -5.04 20.15
N LEU A 264 0.76 -3.87 19.80
CA LEU A 264 1.49 -2.93 18.92
C LEU A 264 2.78 -2.40 19.60
N ARG A 265 2.88 -2.46 20.93
CA ARG A 265 4.10 -2.05 21.66
C ARG A 265 5.19 -3.12 21.67
N SER A 266 4.84 -4.39 21.52
CA SER A 266 5.79 -5.51 21.61
C SER A 266 6.70 -5.63 20.38
N LYS A 267 6.62 -4.70 19.41
CA LYS A 267 7.30 -4.80 18.11
C LYS A 267 7.02 -6.16 17.43
N THR A 268 5.87 -6.72 17.74
CA THR A 268 5.35 -7.91 17.11
C THR A 268 4.67 -7.47 15.85
N GLU A 269 5.04 -8.13 14.76
CA GLU A 269 4.40 -7.90 13.49
C GLU A 269 3.04 -8.61 13.46
N MET A 270 2.01 -7.92 12.99
CA MET A 270 0.64 -8.40 12.95
C MET A 270 0.13 -8.34 11.52
N CYS A 271 -0.57 -9.37 11.06
CA CYS A 271 -0.98 -9.49 9.66
C CYS A 271 -2.51 -9.53 9.49
N SER A 272 -2.97 -9.08 8.34
CA SER A 272 -4.39 -9.00 7.97
C SER A 272 -5.00 -10.35 7.64
N GLY A 273 -6.18 -10.69 8.16
CA GLY A 273 -6.85 -11.95 7.80
C GLY A 273 -7.51 -11.95 6.41
N ALA A 274 -7.72 -10.77 5.81
CA ALA A 274 -8.52 -10.62 4.60
C ALA A 274 -7.87 -9.71 3.56
N LYS A 275 -6.53 -9.65 3.53
CA LYS A 275 -5.74 -8.83 2.58
C LYS A 275 -6.03 -7.32 2.62
N PHE A 276 -6.67 -6.85 3.69
CA PHE A 276 -6.89 -5.43 3.97
C PHE A 276 -6.50 -5.09 5.41
N LEU A 277 -5.96 -3.89 5.62
CA LEU A 277 -5.76 -3.29 6.93
C LEU A 277 -6.34 -1.89 6.92
N THR A 278 -6.97 -1.48 8.02
CA THR A 278 -7.37 -0.09 8.22
C THR A 278 -6.65 0.48 9.42
N ILE A 279 -5.96 1.59 9.22
CA ILE A 279 -5.20 2.30 10.23
C ILE A 279 -5.89 3.63 10.48
N ASN A 280 -6.32 3.85 11.72
CA ASN A 280 -7.04 5.02 12.15
C ASN A 280 -6.28 5.72 13.28
N LEU A 281 -5.87 6.97 13.06
CA LEU A 281 -5.27 7.81 14.07
C LEU A 281 -6.24 8.89 14.52
N THR A 282 -6.75 8.75 15.74
CA THR A 282 -7.61 9.73 16.39
C THR A 282 -6.78 10.60 17.33
N ARG A 283 -7.00 11.91 17.30
CA ARG A 283 -6.36 12.93 18.15
C ARG A 283 -7.45 13.76 18.82
N SER A 284 -7.35 13.94 20.13
CA SER A 284 -8.28 14.83 20.85
C SER A 284 -7.81 16.29 20.90
N ALA A 285 -6.51 16.53 20.79
CA ALA A 285 -5.91 17.86 20.76
C ALA A 285 -5.40 18.17 19.34
N ILE A 286 -5.55 19.43 18.93
CA ILE A 286 -5.09 19.95 17.64
C ILE A 286 -3.59 20.35 17.72
N ASP A 287 -3.06 20.44 18.94
CA ASP A 287 -1.68 20.86 19.26
C ASP A 287 -0.68 19.68 19.23
N ASP A 288 0.62 20.00 19.31
CA ASP A 288 1.77 19.09 19.24
C ASP A 288 1.85 18.02 20.36
N THR A 289 0.89 18.01 21.27
CA THR A 289 0.79 17.02 22.36
C THR A 289 0.17 15.74 21.83
N GLY A 290 0.99 14.73 21.54
CA GLY A 290 0.48 13.51 20.95
C GLY A 290 1.43 12.33 20.96
N MET A 291 1.07 11.36 20.14
CA MET A 291 1.76 10.08 20.00
C MET A 291 2.60 10.09 18.73
N ILE A 292 3.91 10.01 18.88
CA ILE A 292 4.84 9.87 17.77
C ILE A 292 5.05 8.38 17.54
N PHE A 293 4.77 7.91 16.34
CA PHE A 293 5.12 6.54 15.97
C PHE A 293 5.63 6.47 14.54
N LYS A 294 6.37 5.40 14.27
CA LYS A 294 6.75 4.94 12.95
C LYS A 294 6.36 3.49 12.84
N ALA A 295 5.68 3.17 11.75
CA ALA A 295 5.27 1.83 11.42
C ALA A 295 5.72 1.49 10.01
N THR A 296 5.98 0.22 9.79
CA THR A 296 6.26 -0.35 8.48
C THR A 296 5.15 -1.32 8.14
N VAL A 297 4.53 -1.14 6.97
CA VAL A 297 3.54 -2.06 6.40
C VAL A 297 4.15 -2.68 5.16
N LYS A 298 4.07 -4.01 5.07
CA LYS A 298 4.62 -4.74 3.92
C LYS A 298 3.71 -5.88 3.52
N VAL A 299 3.72 -6.18 2.23
CA VAL A 299 3.06 -7.38 1.70
C VAL A 299 4.03 -8.53 1.75
N LYS A 300 3.69 -9.56 2.52
CA LYS A 300 4.51 -10.76 2.60
C LYS A 300 3.68 -11.96 3.00
N LYS A 301 4.28 -13.14 2.90
CA LYS A 301 3.69 -14.35 3.46
C LYS A 301 3.48 -14.20 4.96
N HIS A 302 2.26 -14.45 5.41
CA HIS A 302 1.93 -14.34 6.83
C HIS A 302 2.82 -15.30 7.64
N PRO A 303 3.22 -14.96 8.88
CA PRO A 303 4.25 -15.71 9.63
C PRO A 303 3.88 -17.16 9.95
N PHE A 304 2.60 -17.52 9.84
CA PHE A 304 2.07 -18.84 10.13
C PHE A 304 1.67 -19.62 8.86
N TRP A 305 2.15 -19.22 7.68
CA TRP A 305 1.72 -19.81 6.40
C TRP A 305 1.97 -21.30 6.31
N GLU A 306 3.08 -21.80 6.87
CA GLU A 306 3.40 -23.23 6.90
C GLU A 306 2.36 -24.02 7.72
N VAL A 307 1.93 -23.47 8.86
CA VAL A 307 0.94 -24.11 9.73
C VAL A 307 -0.43 -24.18 9.03
N ILE A 308 -0.87 -23.07 8.42
CA ILE A 308 -2.14 -23.04 7.69
C ILE A 308 -2.08 -23.96 6.46
N SER A 309 -0.96 -23.93 5.72
CA SER A 309 -0.78 -24.77 4.54
C SER A 309 -0.84 -26.26 4.90
N ASN A 310 -0.17 -26.66 5.99
CA ASN A 310 -0.21 -28.04 6.47
C ASN A 310 -1.62 -28.46 6.90
N GLU A 311 -2.32 -27.64 7.69
CA GLU A 311 -3.70 -27.94 8.10
C GLU A 311 -4.65 -28.04 6.90
N GLN A 312 -4.52 -27.15 5.90
CA GLN A 312 -5.30 -27.26 4.68
C GLN A 312 -4.98 -28.53 3.89
N SER A 313 -3.71 -28.95 3.87
CA SER A 313 -3.32 -30.21 3.24
C SER A 313 -3.92 -31.43 3.98
N GLU A 314 -3.97 -31.39 5.31
CA GLU A 314 -4.60 -32.43 6.13
C GLU A 314 -6.12 -32.47 5.94
N LEU A 315 -6.78 -31.31 5.86
CA LEU A 315 -8.22 -31.23 5.57
C LEU A 315 -8.55 -31.73 4.17
N ARG A 316 -7.70 -31.43 3.17
CA ARG A 316 -7.82 -32.01 1.81
C ARG A 316 -7.61 -33.51 1.84
N GLY A 317 -6.63 -34.00 2.61
CA GLY A 317 -6.41 -35.43 2.83
C GLY A 317 -7.61 -36.12 3.48
N LEU A 318 -8.22 -35.49 4.48
CA LEU A 318 -9.42 -35.99 5.15
C LEU A 318 -10.63 -36.02 4.19
N GLY A 319 -10.78 -34.99 3.36
CA GLY A 319 -11.79 -34.93 2.30
C GLY A 319 -11.61 -36.03 1.25
N PHE A 320 -10.35 -36.29 0.85
CA PHE A 320 -10.01 -37.39 -0.05
C PHE A 320 -10.34 -38.75 0.57
N VAL A 321 -9.96 -38.98 1.83
CA VAL A 321 -10.28 -40.23 2.55
C VAL A 321 -11.79 -40.41 2.67
N LYS A 322 -12.54 -39.35 2.99
CA LYS A 322 -14.01 -39.39 3.03
C LYS A 322 -14.58 -39.78 1.67
N GLY A 323 -14.12 -39.14 0.59
CA GLY A 323 -14.51 -39.47 -0.79
C GLY A 323 -14.20 -40.93 -1.16
N LEU A 324 -13.01 -41.42 -0.78
CA LEU A 324 -12.61 -42.81 -0.99
C LEU A 324 -13.51 -43.79 -0.24
N THR A 325 -13.85 -43.53 1.04
CA THR A 325 -14.80 -44.38 1.78
C THR A 325 -16.19 -44.40 1.17
N PHE A 326 -16.70 -43.27 0.67
CA PHE A 326 -17.96 -43.25 -0.07
C PHE A 326 -17.89 -44.07 -1.36
N PHE A 327 -16.78 -43.95 -2.09
CA PHE A 327 -16.56 -44.72 -3.32
C PHE A 327 -16.48 -46.24 -3.05
N ILE A 328 -15.77 -46.67 -2.01
CA ILE A 328 -15.68 -48.08 -1.59
C ILE A 328 -17.06 -48.59 -1.13
N ALA A 329 -17.81 -47.79 -0.36
CA ALA A 329 -19.16 -48.15 0.06
C ALA A 329 -20.12 -48.31 -1.13
N ALA A 330 -20.00 -47.45 -2.15
CA ALA A 330 -20.75 -47.58 -3.39
C ALA A 330 -20.39 -48.87 -4.14
N ILE A 331 -19.11 -49.18 -4.31
CA ILE A 331 -18.65 -50.43 -4.94
C ILE A 331 -19.17 -51.66 -4.18
N ASN A 332 -19.09 -51.68 -2.85
CA ASN A 332 -19.59 -52.78 -2.05
C ASN A 332 -21.11 -52.92 -2.16
N SER A 333 -21.84 -51.81 -2.25
CA SER A 333 -23.28 -51.82 -2.49
C SER A 333 -23.61 -52.39 -3.88
N PHE A 334 -22.87 -51.99 -4.92
CA PHE A 334 -23.00 -52.56 -6.27
C PHE A 334 -22.64 -54.04 -6.33
N ALA A 335 -21.60 -54.47 -5.62
CA ALA A 335 -21.21 -55.87 -5.52
C ALA A 335 -22.28 -56.70 -4.79
N GLY A 336 -22.89 -56.15 -3.73
CA GLY A 336 -24.01 -56.78 -3.02
C GLY A 336 -25.26 -56.91 -3.88
N ILE A 337 -25.61 -55.86 -4.64
CA ILE A 337 -26.70 -55.89 -5.62
C ILE A 337 -26.39 -56.91 -6.73
N GLY A 338 -25.18 -56.90 -7.26
CA GLY A 338 -24.73 -57.86 -8.28
C GLY A 338 -24.78 -59.30 -7.81
N ALA A 339 -24.35 -59.57 -6.57
CA ALA A 339 -24.44 -60.90 -5.96
C ALA A 339 -25.89 -61.34 -5.73
N ALA A 340 -26.78 -60.43 -5.32
CA ALA A 340 -28.21 -60.71 -5.17
C ALA A 340 -28.86 -61.03 -6.53
N ILE A 341 -28.51 -60.29 -7.59
CA ILE A 341 -28.97 -60.53 -8.95
C ILE A 341 -28.48 -61.90 -9.44
N LEU A 342 -27.19 -62.21 -9.26
CA LEU A 342 -26.61 -63.52 -9.61
C LEU A 342 -27.26 -64.67 -8.84
N ALA A 343 -27.48 -64.52 -7.53
CA ALA A 343 -28.16 -65.51 -6.72
C ALA A 343 -29.62 -65.74 -7.17
N SER A 344 -30.32 -64.67 -7.57
CA SER A 344 -31.66 -64.77 -8.14
C SER A 344 -31.68 -65.46 -9.50
N MET A 345 -30.71 -65.19 -10.37
CA MET A 345 -30.54 -65.86 -11.66
C MET A 345 -30.30 -67.36 -11.49
N ILE A 346 -29.47 -67.76 -10.52
CA ILE A 346 -29.13 -69.18 -10.29
C ILE A 346 -30.31 -69.94 -9.68
N ARG A 347 -31.06 -69.33 -8.74
CA ARG A 347 -32.22 -70.00 -8.11
C ARG A 347 -33.41 -70.14 -9.06
N HIS A 348 -33.68 -69.15 -9.91
CA HIS A 348 -34.85 -69.17 -10.81
C HIS A 348 -34.55 -68.57 -12.19
N PRO A 349 -33.85 -69.30 -13.07
CA PRO A 349 -33.34 -68.75 -14.34
C PRO A 349 -34.47 -68.31 -15.28
N ARG A 350 -35.56 -69.08 -15.39
CA ARG A 350 -36.64 -68.76 -16.36
C ARG A 350 -37.53 -67.60 -15.95
N SER A 351 -37.81 -67.42 -14.66
CA SER A 351 -38.63 -66.29 -14.17
C SER A 351 -37.82 -65.01 -14.05
N PHE A 352 -36.53 -65.10 -13.75
CA PHE A 352 -35.63 -63.94 -13.74
C PHE A 352 -35.57 -63.27 -15.13
N TRP A 353 -35.25 -64.04 -16.18
CA TRP A 353 -35.14 -63.48 -17.54
C TRP A 353 -36.47 -62.92 -18.05
N LYS A 354 -37.60 -63.53 -17.65
CA LYS A 354 -38.94 -63.02 -17.97
C LYS A 354 -39.23 -61.69 -17.26
N ASN A 355 -39.04 -61.61 -15.94
CA ASN A 355 -39.26 -60.37 -15.19
C ASN A 355 -38.27 -59.27 -15.61
N TRP A 356 -37.01 -59.60 -15.89
CA TRP A 356 -36.01 -58.63 -16.34
C TRP A 356 -36.37 -58.02 -17.70
N ALA A 357 -36.79 -58.86 -18.66
CA ALA A 357 -37.28 -58.42 -19.96
C ALA A 357 -38.56 -57.56 -19.83
N GLU A 358 -39.45 -57.89 -18.91
CA GLU A 358 -40.66 -57.10 -18.62
C GLU A 358 -40.33 -55.74 -17.97
N THR A 359 -39.34 -55.66 -17.06
CA THR A 359 -38.88 -54.39 -16.47
C THR A 359 -38.09 -53.49 -17.42
N MET A 360 -37.35 -54.05 -18.38
CA MET A 360 -36.65 -53.26 -19.41
C MET A 360 -37.57 -52.81 -20.54
N ASN A 361 -38.70 -53.49 -20.75
CA ASN A 361 -39.79 -53.06 -21.64
C ASN A 361 -40.79 -52.11 -20.96
N ALA A 362 -40.76 -51.99 -19.64
CA ALA A 362 -41.55 -51.02 -18.92
C ALA A 362 -40.95 -49.63 -19.13
N THR A 363 -41.59 -48.84 -19.99
CA THR A 363 -41.29 -47.44 -20.22
C THR A 363 -41.24 -46.69 -18.88
N HIS A 364 -40.16 -45.92 -18.69
CA HIS A 364 -39.91 -45.08 -17.53
C HIS A 364 -41.14 -44.25 -17.14
N GLN A 365 -41.80 -44.61 -16.04
CA GLN A 365 -42.53 -43.65 -15.22
C GLN A 365 -41.65 -43.31 -14.02
N CYS A 366 -40.84 -42.26 -14.18
CA CYS A 366 -40.19 -41.61 -13.06
C CYS A 366 -41.27 -40.90 -12.22
N THR A 367 -41.68 -41.50 -11.12
CA THR A 367 -42.36 -40.76 -10.05
C THR A 367 -41.30 -40.13 -9.15
N PRO A 368 -41.31 -38.80 -8.92
CA PRO A 368 -40.34 -38.16 -8.05
C PRO A 368 -40.51 -38.66 -6.61
N VAL A 369 -39.38 -39.03 -5.97
CA VAL A 369 -39.34 -39.37 -4.55
C VAL A 369 -39.36 -38.07 -3.76
N HIS A 370 -40.50 -37.74 -3.16
CA HIS A 370 -40.60 -36.71 -2.13
C HIS A 370 -39.95 -37.22 -0.84
N TYR A 371 -38.92 -36.53 -0.36
CA TYR A 371 -38.46 -36.67 1.02
C TYR A 371 -39.41 -35.88 1.93
N GLU A 372 -40.33 -36.55 2.63
CA GLU A 372 -41.04 -35.97 3.76
C GLU A 372 -40.08 -35.89 4.95
N GLY A 373 -39.53 -34.69 5.19
CA GLY A 373 -39.03 -34.32 6.50
C GLY A 373 -40.18 -33.82 7.37
N GLU A 374 -40.44 -34.48 8.50
CA GLU A 374 -41.35 -33.98 9.53
C GLU A 374 -40.85 -32.62 10.06
N TYR A 375 -41.53 -31.54 9.68
CA TYR A 375 -41.51 -30.28 10.40
C TYR A 375 -42.90 -30.00 10.96
N LYS A 376 -43.00 -29.90 12.29
CA LYS A 376 -44.21 -29.50 12.99
C LYS A 376 -44.51 -28.01 12.75
N ASN A 377 -45.72 -27.76 12.23
CA ASN A 377 -46.52 -26.52 12.14
C ASN A 377 -45.96 -25.22 12.74
N HIS A 378 -45.91 -24.16 11.92
CA HIS A 378 -46.83 -23.01 12.04
C HIS A 378 -46.80 -22.11 10.78
N ASP A 379 -47.98 -21.93 10.19
CA ASP A 379 -48.54 -20.73 9.56
C ASP A 379 -47.79 -19.93 8.45
N VAL A 380 -48.51 -19.82 7.32
CA VAL A 380 -48.62 -18.67 6.37
C VAL A 380 -47.71 -18.64 5.11
N THR A 381 -48.34 -19.11 4.01
CA THR A 381 -48.49 -18.51 2.65
C THR A 381 -47.27 -18.13 1.79
N TYR A 382 -47.09 -18.85 0.66
CA TYR A 382 -46.44 -18.36 -0.58
C TYR A 382 -47.16 -18.89 -1.83
N PRO A 383 -47.23 -18.12 -2.95
CA PRO A 383 -47.66 -18.63 -4.25
C PRO A 383 -46.47 -18.96 -5.20
N GLU A 384 -46.71 -19.99 -6.01
CA GLU A 384 -46.29 -20.30 -7.40
C GLU A 384 -44.83 -20.21 -7.92
N VAL A 385 -44.31 -21.41 -8.28
CA VAL A 385 -43.73 -21.90 -9.58
C VAL A 385 -42.68 -21.08 -10.36
N SER A 386 -41.47 -21.65 -10.58
CA SER A 386 -40.98 -22.12 -11.93
C SER A 386 -39.51 -22.63 -11.95
N THR A 387 -39.37 -23.93 -12.29
CA THR A 387 -38.35 -24.68 -13.06
C THR A 387 -36.89 -24.21 -13.25
N SER A 388 -35.92 -25.10 -12.99
CA SER A 388 -34.56 -25.06 -13.56
C SER A 388 -34.22 -26.34 -14.35
N HIS A 389 -33.75 -26.12 -15.57
CA HIS A 389 -33.18 -27.09 -16.51
C HIS A 389 -31.87 -27.72 -15.99
N LEU A 390 -31.65 -28.99 -16.36
CA LEU A 390 -30.44 -29.77 -16.14
C LEU A 390 -29.40 -29.45 -17.24
N GLU A 391 -28.19 -29.06 -16.87
CA GLU A 391 -27.05 -28.88 -17.79
C GLU A 391 -26.12 -30.09 -17.68
N GLU A 392 -25.83 -30.71 -18.83
CA GLU A 392 -25.03 -31.90 -19.07
C GLU A 392 -23.53 -31.57 -18.95
N VAL A 393 -22.80 -32.31 -18.10
CA VAL A 393 -21.33 -32.25 -18.02
C VAL A 393 -20.74 -33.25 -19.01
N THR A 394 -20.03 -32.72 -20.02
CA THR A 394 -19.33 -33.49 -21.05
C THR A 394 -17.96 -33.98 -20.57
N GLU A 395 -17.62 -35.22 -20.96
CA GLU A 395 -16.37 -35.92 -20.69
C GLU A 395 -15.13 -35.19 -21.24
N ALA A 396 -14.08 -35.13 -20.43
CA ALA A 396 -12.74 -34.67 -20.82
C ALA A 396 -11.98 -35.80 -21.56
N LYS A 397 -11.43 -35.47 -22.74
CA LYS A 397 -10.48 -36.31 -23.49
C LYS A 397 -9.09 -36.28 -22.86
N ALA A 398 -8.43 -37.44 -22.83
CA ALA A 398 -7.04 -37.61 -22.46
C ALA A 398 -6.06 -36.98 -23.47
N TYR A 399 -5.00 -36.37 -22.95
CA TYR A 399 -3.71 -36.16 -23.61
C TYR A 399 -2.65 -36.98 -22.89
#